data_AF-A0A3M8AVX1-F1
#
_entry.id   AF-A0A3M8AVX1-F1
#
_cell.length_a   1.000
_cell.length_b   1.000
_cell.length_c   1.000
_cell.angle_alpha   90.00
_cell.angle_beta   90.00
_cell.angle_gamma   90.00
#
_symmetry.space_group_name_H-M   'P 1'
#
loop_
_entity.id
_entity.type
_entity.pdbx_description
1 polymer ?
#
loop_
_entity_poly.entity_id
_entity_poly.type
_entity_poly.pdbx_seq_one_letter_code
_entity_poly.pdbx_strand_id
1 'polypeptide(L)'
;MVGRRRRRAGRIPCLYGNWCGPGCSGPGAPIDDIDRCCKKHDRCYQKRGYFSCSCDQELLRCLQNKIDMNTEKGRVAAMISAYFSRSKCIPDDLK
;
A
#
# COMPACT_ATOMS: atom_id res chain seq x y z
N MET A 1 -6.82 19.04 32.82
CA MET A 1 -6.59 19.63 31.48
C MET A 1 -6.88 18.58 30.42
N VAL A 2 -8.05 18.65 29.77
CA VAL A 2 -8.41 17.70 28.70
C VAL A 2 -7.68 18.11 27.43
N GLY A 3 -6.68 17.34 27.02
CA GLY A 3 -5.97 17.52 25.77
C GLY A 3 -6.94 17.38 24.59
N ARG A 4 -7.23 18.51 23.92
CA ARG A 4 -7.96 18.54 22.66
C ARG A 4 -7.23 17.67 21.64
N ARG A 5 -7.76 16.47 21.38
CA ARG A 5 -7.35 15.65 20.23
C ARG A 5 -7.64 16.47 18.97
N ARG A 6 -6.59 16.98 18.32
CA ARG A 6 -6.69 17.59 16.99
C ARG A 6 -7.26 16.54 16.03
N ARG A 7 -8.56 16.60 15.76
CA ARG A 7 -9.16 15.88 14.63
C ARG A 7 -8.56 16.50 13.37
N ARG A 8 -7.62 15.81 12.74
CA ARG A 8 -7.11 16.20 11.40
C ARG A 8 -8.24 15.97 10.41
N ALA A 9 -9.10 16.96 10.23
CA ALA A 9 -10.03 17.00 9.11
C ALA A 9 -9.21 17.06 7.81
N GLY A 10 -9.41 16.12 6.88
CA GLY A 10 -8.89 16.22 5.51
C GLY A 10 -7.97 15.10 4.99
N ARG A 11 -7.70 14.01 5.74
CA ARG A 11 -6.97 12.85 5.20
C ARG A 11 -7.94 11.68 5.06
N ILE A 12 -8.10 11.16 3.83
CA ILE A 12 -8.79 9.88 3.61
C ILE A 12 -8.07 8.84 4.48
N PRO A 13 -8.79 8.09 5.34
CA PRO A 13 -8.17 7.05 6.14
C PRO A 13 -7.41 6.06 5.25
N CYS A 14 -6.29 5.55 5.74
CA CYS A 14 -5.58 4.48 5.04
C CYS A 14 -6.51 3.30 4.84
N LEU A 15 -6.39 2.66 3.69
CA LEU A 15 -7.10 1.42 3.41
C LEU A 15 -6.71 0.36 4.44
N TYR A 16 -5.42 0.30 4.77
CA TYR A 16 -4.90 -0.61 5.77
C TYR A 16 -3.58 -0.09 6.35
N GLY A 17 -3.41 -0.24 7.67
CA GLY A 17 -2.17 0.12 8.36
C GLY A 17 -1.74 1.58 8.16
N ASN A 18 -0.42 1.77 7.97
CA ASN A 18 0.21 3.09 7.84
C ASN A 18 0.66 3.42 6.41
N TRP A 19 0.64 2.43 5.50
CA TRP A 19 1.25 2.51 4.16
C TRP A 19 0.34 2.02 3.05
N CYS A 20 -0.72 1.26 3.32
CA CYS A 20 -1.62 0.82 2.26
C CYS A 20 -2.74 1.85 2.02
N GLY A 21 -2.72 2.49 0.84
CA GLY A 21 -3.84 3.27 0.31
C GLY A 21 -3.50 4.72 -0.06
N PRO A 22 -4.43 5.43 -0.71
CA PRO A 22 -4.20 6.81 -1.15
C PRO A 22 -3.84 7.74 0.01
N GLY A 23 -2.73 8.44 -0.14
CA GLY A 23 -2.25 9.38 0.88
C GLY A 23 -1.68 8.69 2.12
N CYS A 24 -1.31 7.41 2.05
CA CYS A 24 -0.70 6.67 3.16
C CYS A 24 0.71 6.23 2.80
N SER A 25 1.72 6.87 3.38
CA SER A 25 3.13 6.56 3.15
C SER A 25 3.99 6.85 4.39
N GLY A 26 3.52 6.38 5.55
CA GLY A 26 4.15 6.63 6.85
C GLY A 26 3.72 7.94 7.53
N PRO A 27 4.44 8.37 8.59
CA PRO A 27 5.80 7.92 9.01
C PRO A 27 5.83 6.67 9.90
N GLY A 28 4.69 6.13 10.34
CA GLY A 28 4.62 4.99 11.25
C GLY A 28 5.32 3.73 10.72
N ALA A 29 5.76 2.86 11.63
CA ALA A 29 6.26 1.53 11.24
C ALA A 29 5.13 0.71 10.58
N PRO A 30 5.42 -0.17 9.62
CA PRO A 30 4.44 -1.13 9.13
C PRO A 30 3.83 -1.92 10.28
N ILE A 31 2.51 -2.06 10.30
CA ILE A 31 1.82 -2.78 11.38
C ILE A 31 1.95 -4.31 11.23
N ASP A 32 2.18 -4.81 10.02
CA ASP A 32 2.37 -6.22 9.71
C ASP A 32 3.18 -6.42 8.41
N ASP A 33 3.13 -7.63 7.85
CA ASP A 33 3.81 -7.99 6.61
C ASP A 33 3.09 -7.51 5.32
N ILE A 34 1.79 -7.24 5.37
CA ILE A 34 1.03 -6.64 4.26
C ILE A 34 1.37 -5.14 4.15
N ASP A 35 1.31 -4.42 5.26
CA ASP A 35 1.65 -3.01 5.36
C ASP A 35 3.12 -2.76 4.99
N ARG A 36 4.00 -3.76 5.23
CA ARG A 36 5.40 -3.74 4.78
C ARG A 36 5.53 -3.84 3.27
N CYS A 37 4.69 -4.62 2.60
CA CYS A 37 4.65 -4.68 1.15
C CYS A 37 4.23 -3.31 0.57
N CYS A 38 3.19 -2.69 1.14
CA CYS A 38 2.76 -1.33 0.76
C CYS A 38 3.85 -0.28 0.99
N LYS A 39 4.55 -0.34 2.13
CA LYS A 39 5.72 0.53 2.38
C LYS A 39 6.77 0.40 1.29
N LYS A 40 7.07 -0.83 0.85
CA LYS A 40 8.06 -1.06 -0.21
C LYS A 40 7.58 -0.47 -1.53
N HIS A 41 6.30 -0.65 -1.86
CA HIS A 41 5.67 -0.10 -3.05
C HIS A 41 5.72 1.44 -3.08
N ASP A 42 5.34 2.10 -2.00
CA ASP A 42 5.43 3.56 -1.87
C ASP A 42 6.86 4.08 -2.09
N ARG A 43 7.85 3.40 -1.49
CA ARG A 43 9.26 3.76 -1.69
C ARG A 43 9.74 3.51 -3.11
N CYS A 44 9.17 2.53 -3.80
CA CYS A 44 9.43 2.30 -5.21
C CYS A 44 8.85 3.43 -6.06
N TYR A 45 7.58 3.81 -5.84
CA TYR A 45 6.95 4.95 -6.50
C TYR A 45 7.68 6.28 -6.25
N GLN A 46 8.20 6.52 -5.04
CA GLN A 46 9.02 7.69 -4.74
C GLN A 46 10.29 7.77 -5.60
N LYS A 47 10.84 6.63 -6.02
CA LYS A 47 12.08 6.56 -6.81
C LYS A 47 11.83 6.50 -8.31
N ARG A 48 10.77 5.81 -8.74
CA ARG A 48 10.50 5.47 -10.15
C ARG A 48 9.29 6.20 -10.74
N GLY A 49 8.58 6.98 -9.94
CA GLY A 49 7.32 7.60 -10.35
C GLY A 49 6.11 6.69 -10.17
N TYR A 50 4.93 7.32 -10.14
CA TYR A 50 3.64 6.64 -10.05
C TYR A 50 3.38 5.78 -11.29
N PHE A 51 2.56 4.74 -11.11
CA PHE A 51 2.20 3.77 -12.16
C PHE A 51 3.38 2.99 -12.73
N SER A 52 4.48 2.84 -11.98
CA SER A 52 5.57 1.96 -12.40
C SER A 52 5.16 0.49 -12.42
N CYS A 53 5.20 -0.13 -13.60
CA CYS A 53 4.92 -1.54 -13.75
C CYS A 53 5.83 -2.41 -12.89
N SER A 54 7.12 -2.07 -12.76
CA SER A 54 8.02 -2.84 -11.89
C SER A 54 7.64 -2.71 -10.42
N CYS A 55 7.23 -1.52 -9.97
CA CYS A 55 6.76 -1.33 -8.60
C CYS A 55 5.49 -2.15 -8.33
N ASP A 56 4.53 -2.13 -9.25
CA ASP A 56 3.28 -2.88 -9.11
C ASP A 56 3.52 -4.39 -9.13
N GLN A 57 4.40 -4.88 -10.00
CA GLN A 57 4.81 -6.28 -10.05
C GLN A 57 5.53 -6.72 -8.77
N GLU A 58 6.40 -5.87 -8.21
CA GLU A 58 7.06 -6.16 -6.93
C GLU A 58 6.07 -6.24 -5.77
N LEU A 59 5.03 -5.38 -5.78
CA LEU A 59 3.95 -5.44 -4.80
C LEU A 59 3.19 -6.76 -4.91
N LEU A 60 2.77 -7.15 -6.12
CA LEU A 60 2.07 -8.42 -6.37
C LEU A 60 2.91 -9.63 -5.90
N ARG A 61 4.19 -9.67 -6.23
CA ARG A 61 5.11 -10.72 -5.76
C ARG A 61 5.25 -10.74 -4.24
N CYS A 62 5.26 -9.58 -3.60
CA CYS A 62 5.31 -9.49 -2.14
C CYS A 62 4.06 -10.08 -1.48
N LEU A 63 2.89 -9.87 -2.08
CA LEU A 63 1.59 -10.28 -1.55
C LEU A 63 1.21 -11.74 -1.88
N GLN A 64 1.77 -12.35 -2.93
CA GLN A 64 1.31 -13.65 -3.46
C GLN A 64 1.14 -14.76 -2.40
N ASN A 65 2.07 -14.86 -1.44
CA ASN A 65 2.09 -15.90 -0.40
C ASN A 65 1.50 -15.40 0.93
N LYS A 66 0.83 -14.24 0.94
CA LYS A 66 0.23 -13.63 2.13
C LYS A 66 -1.30 -13.57 2.03
N ILE A 67 -1.87 -14.12 0.96
CA ILE A 67 -3.30 -14.25 0.77
C ILE A 67 -3.80 -15.44 1.60
N ASP A 68 -4.60 -15.12 2.61
CA ASP A 68 -5.34 -16.07 3.41
C ASP A 68 -6.72 -15.46 3.72
N MET A 69 -7.76 -15.98 3.07
CA MET A 69 -9.12 -15.45 3.18
C MET A 69 -9.75 -15.63 4.57
N ASN A 70 -9.13 -16.44 5.43
CA ASN A 70 -9.57 -16.64 6.82
C ASN A 70 -9.04 -15.55 7.77
N THR A 71 -8.09 -14.74 7.33
CA THR A 71 -7.53 -13.65 8.13
C THR A 71 -7.92 -12.29 7.55
N GLU A 72 -8.00 -11.26 8.41
CA GLU A 72 -8.23 -9.89 7.95
C GLU A 72 -7.12 -9.42 7.01
N LYS A 73 -5.86 -9.56 7.43
CA LYS A 73 -4.70 -9.15 6.63
C LYS A 73 -4.63 -9.87 5.29
N GLY A 74 -4.98 -11.16 5.24
CA GLY A 74 -4.97 -11.94 4.01
C GLY A 74 -6.08 -11.52 3.03
N ARG A 75 -7.26 -11.13 3.54
CA ARG A 75 -8.31 -10.51 2.70
C ARG A 75 -7.87 -9.15 2.14
N VAL A 76 -7.15 -8.36 2.93
CA VAL A 76 -6.53 -7.11 2.45
C VAL A 76 -5.49 -7.40 1.36
N ALA A 77 -4.62 -8.39 1.56
CA ALA A 77 -3.65 -8.83 0.55
C ALA A 77 -4.32 -9.22 -0.77
N ALA A 78 -5.42 -9.98 -0.69
CA ALA A 78 -6.22 -10.36 -1.85
C ALA A 78 -6.82 -9.15 -2.57
N MET A 79 -7.39 -8.21 -1.82
CA MET A 79 -7.97 -6.97 -2.37
C MET A 79 -6.93 -6.12 -3.11
N ILE A 80 -5.76 -5.89 -2.50
CA ILE A 80 -4.67 -5.14 -3.12
C ILE A 80 -4.17 -5.87 -4.37
N SER A 81 -3.98 -7.19 -4.28
CA SER A 81 -3.51 -8.00 -5.41
C SER A 81 -4.49 -7.93 -6.58
N ALA A 82 -5.80 -8.02 -6.32
CA ALA A 82 -6.83 -7.92 -7.35
C ALA A 82 -6.83 -6.55 -8.05
N TYR A 83 -6.61 -5.46 -7.31
CA TYR A 83 -6.51 -4.11 -7.88
C TYR A 83 -5.29 -3.97 -8.80
N PHE A 84 -4.09 -4.30 -8.34
CA PHE A 84 -2.86 -4.12 -9.10
C PHE A 84 -2.70 -5.12 -10.26
N SER A 85 -3.33 -6.30 -10.18
CA SER A 85 -3.36 -7.26 -11.29
C SER A 85 -4.21 -6.76 -12.48
N ARG A 86 -5.08 -5.76 -12.27
CA ARG A 86 -6.00 -5.22 -13.28
C ARG A 86 -5.73 -3.76 -13.62
N SER A 87 -4.93 -3.06 -12.82
CA SER A 87 -4.62 -1.67 -13.01
C SER A 87 -3.65 -1.49 -14.17
N LYS A 88 -3.83 -0.42 -14.96
CA LYS A 88 -2.86 -0.05 -15.98
C LYS A 88 -1.62 0.54 -15.29
N CYS A 89 -0.45 0.13 -15.76
CA CYS A 89 0.84 0.67 -15.38
C CYS A 89 1.59 1.13 -16.63
N ILE A 90 2.58 2.00 -16.44
CA ILE A 90 3.52 2.48 -17.45
C ILE A 90 4.80 1.64 -17.32
N PRO A 91 5.34 1.06 -18.41
CA PRO A 91 6.65 0.43 -18.42
C PRO A 91 7.75 1.35 -17.89
N ASP A 92 8.82 0.81 -17.32
CA ASP A 92 9.85 1.61 -16.66
C ASP A 92 10.79 2.33 -17.64
N ASP A 93 10.94 1.79 -18.83
CA ASP A 93 11.67 2.36 -19.97
C ASP A 93 10.92 3.52 -20.65
N LEU A 94 9.65 3.74 -20.30
CA LEU A 94 8.78 4.79 -20.86
C LEU A 94 8.50 5.93 -19.87
N LYS A 95 9.22 6.00 -18.75
CA LYS A 95 9.12 7.10 -17.76
C LYS A 95 10.34 8.01 -17.82
#